data_AF-A0AAW4N7H6-F1
#
_entry.id   AF-A0AAW4N7H6-F1
#
_cell.length_a   1.000
_cell.length_b   1.000
_cell.length_c   1.000
_cell.angle_alpha   90.00
_cell.angle_beta   90.00
_cell.angle_gamma   90.00
#
_symmetry.space_group_name_H-M   'P 1'
#
loop_
_entity.id
_entity.type
_entity.pdbx_description
1 polymer ?
#
loop_
_entity_poly.entity_id
_entity_poly.type
_entity_poly.pdbx_seq_one_letter_code
_entity_poly.pdbx_strand_id
1 'polypeptide(L)'
;MQKKWTKETVFEESKKYSSRSEFKKKKSGAFRIAYMNGWLDEMIWLVRPTAKPIKWTKEAVFEESRKYFIVTEFMNNAVTAYTIAKNNNWLTEMDWLAPSKRKPSGYWKIKENVINESKNYKSVTEFQRKNSRAFDSAKLNGWLDEMDWLAKTNRKPVGYWKEKNNVFEESKKYNNRSDFCEGCYLAYITAKNNGGLMK
;
A
#
# COMPACT_ATOMS: atom_id res chain seq x y z
N MET A 1 5.24 -24.00 -40.40
CA MET A 1 4.50 -25.25 -40.12
C MET A 1 4.76 -25.68 -38.70
N GLN A 2 3.74 -25.76 -37.83
CA GLN A 2 3.91 -26.36 -36.50
C GLN A 2 4.08 -27.87 -36.66
N LYS A 3 5.19 -28.40 -36.15
CA LYS A 3 5.44 -29.85 -36.09
C LYS A 3 4.33 -30.48 -35.24
N LYS A 4 3.43 -31.25 -35.84
CA LYS A 4 2.39 -31.97 -35.10
C LYS A 4 3.07 -33.05 -34.27
N TRP A 5 2.83 -33.04 -32.97
CA TRP A 5 3.28 -34.08 -32.07
C TRP A 5 2.33 -35.27 -32.18
N THR A 6 2.87 -36.41 -32.57
CA THR A 6 2.20 -37.73 -32.53
C THR A 6 2.65 -38.48 -31.27
N LYS A 7 1.99 -39.60 -30.94
CA LYS A 7 2.36 -40.42 -29.77
C LYS A 7 3.82 -40.87 -29.88
N GLU A 8 4.22 -41.36 -31.04
CA GLU A 8 5.55 -41.92 -31.32
C GLU A 8 6.64 -40.84 -31.14
N THR A 9 6.46 -39.68 -31.78
CA THR A 9 7.43 -38.58 -31.71
C THR A 9 7.57 -38.01 -30.30
N VAL A 10 6.49 -38.04 -29.50
CA VAL A 10 6.49 -37.62 -28.10
C VAL A 10 7.20 -38.64 -27.21
N PHE A 11 7.05 -39.94 -27.47
CA PHE A 11 7.78 -41.00 -26.76
C PHE A 11 9.27 -41.01 -27.08
N GLU A 12 9.66 -40.83 -28.34
CA GLU A 12 11.07 -40.73 -28.73
C GLU A 12 11.74 -39.52 -28.08
N GLU A 13 11.07 -38.36 -28.11
CA GLU A 13 11.62 -37.15 -27.51
C GLU A 13 11.68 -37.25 -25.99
N SER A 14 10.71 -37.91 -25.34
CA SER A 14 10.69 -38.03 -23.87
C SER A 14 11.78 -38.95 -23.32
N LYS A 15 12.32 -39.90 -24.10
CA LYS A 15 13.48 -40.74 -23.72
C LYS A 15 14.77 -39.95 -23.49
N LYS A 16 14.86 -38.72 -23.98
CA LYS A 16 16.02 -37.82 -23.79
C LYS A 16 16.09 -37.22 -22.39
N TYR A 17 15.08 -37.45 -21.54
CA TYR A 17 14.95 -36.85 -20.23
C TYR A 17 14.76 -37.92 -19.17
N SER A 18 15.29 -37.68 -17.96
CA SER A 18 15.21 -38.62 -16.83
C SER A 18 14.05 -38.32 -15.89
N SER A 19 13.41 -37.14 -16.01
CA SER A 19 12.30 -36.74 -15.13
C SER A 19 11.19 -36.01 -15.86
N ARG A 20 9.96 -36.12 -15.33
CA ARG A 20 8.80 -35.40 -15.86
C ARG A 20 8.98 -33.88 -15.81
N SER A 21 9.62 -33.38 -14.75
CA SER A 21 9.92 -31.95 -14.60
C SER A 21 10.90 -31.45 -15.66
N GLU A 22 11.95 -32.21 -15.94
CA GLU A 22 12.91 -31.86 -16.99
C GLU A 22 12.27 -31.89 -18.37
N PHE A 23 11.47 -32.94 -18.66
CA PHE A 23 10.74 -33.05 -19.93
C PHE A 23 9.77 -31.88 -20.11
N LYS A 24 9.01 -31.51 -19.07
CA LYS A 24 8.11 -30.33 -19.10
C LYS A 24 8.87 -29.03 -19.33
N LYS A 25 10.01 -28.83 -18.67
CA LYS A 25 10.81 -27.59 -18.75
C LYS A 25 11.45 -27.43 -20.13
N LYS A 26 12.03 -28.50 -20.69
CA LYS A 26 12.75 -28.46 -21.97
C LYS A 26 11.82 -28.59 -23.18
N LYS A 27 10.72 -29.35 -23.07
CA LYS A 27 9.78 -29.64 -24.18
C LYS A 27 8.32 -29.56 -23.71
N SER A 28 7.91 -28.35 -23.30
CA SER A 28 6.56 -28.08 -22.77
C SER A 28 5.43 -28.47 -23.72
N GLY A 29 5.60 -28.29 -25.03
CA GLY A 29 4.59 -28.66 -26.04
C GLY A 29 4.33 -30.17 -26.13
N ALA A 30 5.40 -30.97 -26.22
CA ALA A 30 5.31 -32.43 -26.21
C ALA A 30 4.76 -32.96 -24.88
N PHE A 31 5.23 -32.40 -23.77
CA PHE A 31 4.75 -32.73 -22.43
C PHE A 31 3.24 -32.45 -22.29
N ARG A 32 2.76 -31.30 -22.78
CA ARG A 32 1.32 -30.94 -22.71
C ARG A 32 0.46 -31.94 -23.46
N ILE A 33 0.90 -32.39 -24.64
CA ILE A 33 0.17 -33.36 -25.44
C ILE A 33 0.17 -34.74 -24.78
N ALA A 34 1.31 -35.18 -24.26
CA ALA A 34 1.38 -36.40 -23.45
C ALA A 34 0.45 -36.32 -22.21
N TYR A 35 0.37 -35.16 -21.56
CA TYR A 35 -0.52 -34.94 -20.41
C TYR A 35 -2.00 -35.01 -20.80
N MET A 36 -2.40 -34.29 -21.86
CA MET A 36 -3.79 -34.25 -22.32
C MET A 36 -4.30 -35.61 -22.79
N ASN A 37 -3.41 -36.46 -23.33
CA ASN A 37 -3.74 -37.79 -23.81
C ASN A 37 -3.44 -38.91 -22.78
N GLY A 38 -3.00 -38.58 -21.56
CA GLY A 38 -2.69 -39.59 -20.52
C GLY A 38 -1.42 -40.43 -20.75
N TRP A 39 -0.62 -40.15 -21.78
CA TRP A 39 0.57 -40.93 -22.14
C TRP A 39 1.72 -40.83 -21.15
N LEU A 40 1.73 -39.84 -20.26
CA LEU A 40 2.82 -39.66 -19.30
C LEU A 40 3.00 -40.87 -18.38
N ASP A 41 1.94 -41.61 -18.08
CA ASP A 41 1.99 -42.80 -17.22
C ASP A 41 2.61 -44.01 -17.92
N GLU A 42 2.57 -44.06 -19.25
CA GLU A 42 3.27 -45.06 -20.08
C GLU A 42 4.79 -44.77 -20.17
N MET A 43 5.22 -43.52 -19.92
CA MET A 43 6.62 -43.10 -19.96
C MET A 43 7.35 -43.40 -18.64
N ILE A 44 7.51 -44.69 -18.33
CA ILE A 44 7.99 -45.20 -17.03
C ILE A 44 9.41 -44.72 -16.64
N TRP A 45 10.24 -44.31 -17.61
CA TRP A 45 11.59 -43.79 -17.35
C TRP A 45 11.60 -42.35 -16.82
N LEU A 46 10.49 -41.62 -16.94
CA LEU A 46 10.40 -40.26 -16.40
C LEU A 46 10.11 -40.30 -14.91
N VAL A 47 11.17 -40.15 -14.11
CA VAL A 47 11.06 -40.07 -12.64
C VAL A 47 10.13 -38.93 -12.25
N ARG A 48 9.19 -39.23 -11.34
CA ARG A 48 8.38 -38.21 -10.66
C ARG A 48 9.26 -37.61 -9.57
N PRO A 49 9.49 -36.28 -9.55
CA PRO A 49 10.13 -35.66 -8.40
C PRO A 49 9.30 -35.95 -7.16
N THR A 50 9.95 -36.36 -6.07
CA THR A 50 9.31 -36.44 -4.77
C THR A 50 8.82 -35.06 -4.36
N ALA A 51 7.63 -34.99 -3.75
CA ALA A 51 7.12 -33.74 -3.21
C ALA A 51 8.11 -33.22 -2.16
N LYS A 52 8.48 -31.94 -2.25
CA LYS A 52 9.31 -31.32 -1.20
C LYS A 52 8.53 -31.35 0.12
N PRO A 53 9.19 -31.61 1.26
CA PRO A 53 8.52 -31.57 2.55
C PRO A 53 7.90 -30.19 2.79
N ILE A 54 6.71 -30.17 3.38
CA ILE A 54 6.01 -28.93 3.72
C ILE A 54 6.82 -28.22 4.79
N LYS A 55 7.48 -27.12 4.41
CA LYS A 55 8.33 -26.32 5.32
C LYS A 55 7.53 -25.70 6.48
N TRP A 56 6.27 -25.35 6.23
CA TRP A 56 5.42 -24.62 7.18
C TRP A 56 4.28 -25.50 7.67
N THR A 57 4.59 -26.33 8.66
CA THR A 57 3.57 -27.00 9.47
C THR A 57 2.99 -26.02 10.49
N LYS A 58 1.91 -26.40 11.17
CA LYS A 58 1.30 -25.57 12.22
C LYS A 58 2.31 -25.27 13.33
N GLU A 59 3.07 -26.29 13.75
CA GLU A 59 4.08 -26.20 14.80
C GLU A 59 5.22 -25.26 14.38
N ALA A 60 5.73 -25.40 13.15
CA ALA A 60 6.79 -24.53 12.63
C ALA A 60 6.36 -23.05 12.56
N VAL A 61 5.09 -22.81 12.20
CA VAL A 61 4.52 -21.47 12.18
C VAL A 61 4.36 -20.91 13.60
N PHE A 62 3.94 -21.73 14.56
CA PHE A 62 3.78 -21.30 15.96
C PHE A 62 5.13 -20.94 16.57
N GLU A 63 6.14 -21.80 16.38
CA GLU A 63 7.51 -21.55 16.84
C GLU A 63 8.08 -20.26 16.25
N GLU A 64 7.90 -20.04 14.93
CA GLU A 64 8.34 -18.80 14.30
C GLU A 64 7.61 -17.58 14.86
N SER A 65 6.30 -17.70 15.10
CA SER A 65 5.48 -16.60 15.62
C SER A 65 5.84 -16.18 17.05
N ARG A 66 6.40 -17.09 17.87
CA ARG A 66 6.84 -16.80 19.25
C ARG A 66 8.00 -15.82 19.33
N LYS A 67 8.68 -15.56 18.21
CA LYS A 67 9.75 -14.54 18.12
C LYS A 67 9.22 -13.11 18.14
N TYR A 68 7.90 -12.92 18.03
CA TYR A 68 7.26 -11.61 17.91
C TYR A 68 6.23 -11.39 19.01
N PHE A 69 6.01 -10.12 19.36
CA PHE A 69 5.03 -9.74 20.37
C PHE A 69 3.74 -9.20 19.75
N ILE A 70 3.80 -8.57 18.57
CA ILE A 70 2.63 -7.97 17.91
C ILE A 70 2.33 -8.67 16.58
N VAL A 71 1.05 -8.91 16.27
CA VAL A 71 0.61 -9.53 15.00
C VAL A 71 1.20 -8.84 13.77
N THR A 72 1.32 -7.51 13.77
CA THR A 72 1.92 -6.77 12.64
C THR A 72 3.42 -6.99 12.49
N GLU A 73 4.15 -7.25 13.58
CA GLU A 73 5.58 -7.57 13.51
C GLU A 73 5.78 -8.97 12.93
N PHE A 74 4.96 -9.92 13.37
CA PHE A 74 4.93 -11.26 12.80
C PHE A 74 4.61 -11.23 11.30
N MET A 75 3.60 -10.46 10.90
CA MET A 75 3.24 -10.28 9.49
C MET A 75 4.38 -9.71 8.65
N ASN A 76 5.09 -8.70 9.12
CA ASN A 76 6.12 -8.02 8.32
C ASN A 76 7.43 -8.81 8.23
N ASN A 77 7.83 -9.48 9.32
CA ASN A 77 9.11 -10.18 9.37
C ASN A 77 9.01 -11.64 8.91
N ALA A 78 7.85 -12.29 9.09
CA ALA A 78 7.62 -13.69 8.71
C ALA A 78 6.38 -13.83 7.81
N VAL A 79 6.37 -13.08 6.70
CA VAL A 79 5.22 -12.94 5.77
C VAL A 79 4.60 -14.28 5.35
N THR A 80 5.43 -15.27 4.98
CA THR A 80 4.93 -16.58 4.53
C THR A 80 4.27 -17.36 5.67
N ALA A 81 4.88 -17.38 6.85
CA ALA A 81 4.34 -18.06 8.04
C ALA A 81 3.03 -17.40 8.48
N TYR A 82 3.00 -16.06 8.53
CA TYR A 82 1.79 -15.30 8.83
C TYR A 82 0.66 -15.58 7.83
N THR A 83 0.96 -15.62 6.53
CA THR A 83 -0.05 -15.88 5.50
C THR A 83 -0.68 -17.26 5.66
N ILE A 84 0.14 -18.27 5.97
CA ILE A 84 -0.34 -19.63 6.25
C ILE A 84 -1.20 -19.64 7.53
N ALA A 85 -0.73 -19.02 8.61
CA ALA A 85 -1.51 -18.89 9.84
C ALA A 85 -2.87 -18.22 9.61
N LYS A 86 -2.88 -17.13 8.83
CA LYS A 86 -4.10 -16.39 8.48
C LYS A 86 -5.07 -17.24 7.67
N ASN A 87 -4.60 -17.89 6.60
CA ASN A 87 -5.45 -18.69 5.71
C ASN A 87 -6.05 -19.91 6.41
N ASN A 88 -5.39 -20.42 7.44
CA ASN A 88 -5.86 -21.54 8.25
C ASN A 88 -6.51 -21.12 9.58
N ASN A 89 -6.77 -19.82 9.80
CA ASN A 89 -7.35 -19.26 11.02
C ASN A 89 -6.56 -19.51 12.33
N TRP A 90 -5.29 -19.91 12.24
CA TRP A 90 -4.43 -20.21 13.39
C TRP A 90 -4.03 -18.99 14.22
N LEU A 91 -4.17 -17.78 13.67
CA LEU A 91 -3.85 -16.55 14.40
C LEU A 91 -4.69 -16.40 15.68
N THR A 92 -5.89 -16.99 15.72
CA THR A 92 -6.76 -16.97 16.90
C THR A 92 -6.23 -17.81 18.06
N GLU A 93 -5.36 -18.79 17.78
CA GLU A 93 -4.74 -19.68 18.77
C GLU A 93 -3.42 -19.11 19.32
N MET A 94 -2.92 -18.01 18.77
CA MET A 94 -1.65 -17.38 19.14
C MET A 94 -1.88 -16.28 20.18
N ASP A 95 -2.22 -16.66 21.40
CA ASP A 95 -2.56 -15.73 22.50
C ASP A 95 -1.41 -14.81 22.94
N TRP A 96 -0.15 -15.17 22.65
CA TRP A 96 1.02 -14.33 22.88
C TRP A 96 1.16 -13.14 21.93
N LEU A 97 0.45 -13.14 20.78
CA LEU A 97 0.50 -12.03 19.83
C LEU A 97 -0.52 -10.96 20.18
N ALA A 98 -0.02 -9.82 20.64
CA ALA A 98 -0.85 -8.65 20.87
C ALA A 98 -1.47 -8.11 19.56
N PRO A 99 -2.72 -7.64 19.59
CA PRO A 99 -3.36 -7.04 18.44
C PRO A 99 -2.65 -5.76 18.01
N SER A 100 -2.79 -5.40 16.73
CA SER A 100 -2.21 -4.15 16.24
C SER A 100 -2.90 -2.95 16.87
N LYS A 101 -2.12 -1.94 17.29
CA LYS A 101 -2.63 -0.61 17.63
C LYS A 101 -3.19 0.15 16.42
N ARG A 102 -2.88 -0.31 15.20
CA ARG A 102 -3.38 0.32 13.97
C ARG A 102 -4.84 -0.03 13.75
N LYS A 103 -5.64 0.99 13.44
CA LYS A 103 -7.02 0.78 13.01
C LYS A 103 -7.06 -0.03 11.70
N PRO A 104 -8.08 -0.88 11.49
CA PRO A 104 -8.23 -1.69 10.28
C PRO A 104 -8.25 -0.85 9.00
N SER A 105 -7.92 -1.49 7.87
CA SER A 105 -8.07 -0.86 6.56
C SER A 105 -9.53 -0.42 6.36
N GLY A 106 -9.72 0.80 5.85
CA GLY A 106 -11.05 1.38 5.65
C GLY A 106 -11.69 2.01 6.89
N TYR A 107 -11.11 1.89 8.08
CA TYR A 107 -11.68 2.47 9.31
C TYR A 107 -11.96 3.97 9.18
N TRP A 108 -11.03 4.73 8.57
CA TRP A 108 -11.18 6.17 8.34
C TRP A 108 -12.03 6.52 7.10
N LYS A 109 -12.45 5.55 6.28
CA LYS A 109 -13.41 5.80 5.20
C LYS A 109 -14.84 5.94 5.71
N ILE A 110 -15.07 5.67 6.99
CA ILE A 110 -16.36 5.81 7.66
C ILE A 110 -16.39 7.19 8.30
N LYS A 111 -17.33 8.03 7.86
CA LYS A 111 -17.51 9.41 8.32
C LYS A 111 -17.62 9.50 9.85
N GLU A 112 -18.45 8.66 10.45
CA GLU A 112 -18.69 8.65 11.90
C GLU A 112 -17.42 8.44 12.72
N ASN A 113 -16.54 7.51 12.28
CA ASN A 113 -15.26 7.27 12.95
C ASN A 113 -14.37 8.51 12.90
N VAL A 114 -14.33 9.19 11.75
CA VAL A 114 -13.52 10.39 11.55
C VAL A 114 -14.06 11.55 12.38
N ILE A 115 -15.38 11.74 12.42
CA ILE A 115 -16.05 12.78 13.21
C ILE A 115 -15.82 12.57 14.70
N ASN A 116 -15.99 11.34 15.21
CA ASN A 116 -15.77 11.07 16.63
C ASN A 116 -14.29 11.21 17.03
N GLU A 117 -13.38 10.79 16.15
CA GLU A 117 -11.95 11.01 16.38
C GLU A 117 -11.60 12.51 16.37
N SER A 118 -12.20 13.31 15.48
CA SER A 118 -11.82 14.71 15.33
C SER A 118 -12.22 15.58 16.52
N LYS A 119 -13.22 15.16 17.32
CA LYS A 119 -13.59 15.79 18.61
C LYS A 119 -12.47 15.76 19.65
N ASN A 120 -11.46 14.92 19.48
CA ASN A 120 -10.30 14.85 20.38
C ASN A 120 -9.27 15.98 20.14
N TYR A 121 -9.51 16.88 19.18
CA TYR A 121 -8.59 17.96 18.80
C TYR A 121 -9.27 19.32 18.85
N LYS A 122 -8.47 20.37 19.04
CA LYS A 122 -8.98 21.75 19.16
C LYS A 122 -8.95 22.53 17.85
N SER A 123 -8.13 22.09 16.89
CA SER A 123 -7.93 22.81 15.63
C SER A 123 -7.70 21.86 14.46
N VAL A 124 -7.99 22.35 13.26
CA VAL A 124 -7.79 21.59 12.01
C VAL A 124 -6.32 21.21 11.82
N THR A 125 -5.39 22.11 12.17
CA THR A 125 -3.94 21.86 12.09
C THR A 125 -3.47 20.79 13.09
N GLU A 126 -4.03 20.80 14.31
CA GLU A 126 -3.73 19.77 15.31
C GLU A 126 -4.25 18.40 14.85
N PHE A 127 -5.48 18.35 14.34
CA PHE A 127 -6.10 17.15 13.80
C PHE A 127 -5.25 16.56 12.67
N GLN A 128 -4.86 17.38 11.68
CA GLN A 128 -4.00 16.97 10.58
C GLN A 128 -2.66 16.39 11.06
N ARG A 129 -2.01 17.06 12.03
CA ARG A 129 -0.69 16.65 12.51
C ARG A 129 -0.73 15.35 13.32
N LYS A 130 -1.73 15.20 14.18
CA LYS A 130 -1.85 14.04 15.07
C LYS A 130 -2.49 12.82 14.38
N ASN A 131 -3.43 13.04 13.45
CA ASN A 131 -4.09 11.96 12.72
C ASN A 131 -4.33 12.33 11.26
N SER A 132 -3.25 12.30 10.48
CA SER A 132 -3.28 12.63 9.05
C SER A 132 -4.22 11.74 8.24
N ARG A 133 -4.34 10.45 8.58
CA ARG A 133 -5.23 9.53 7.85
C ARG A 133 -6.70 9.89 7.99
N ALA A 134 -7.14 10.22 9.21
CA ALA A 134 -8.51 10.66 9.46
C ALA A 134 -8.76 12.02 8.82
N PHE A 135 -7.81 12.95 8.94
CA PHE A 135 -7.88 14.27 8.32
C PHE A 135 -7.96 14.20 6.79
N ASP A 136 -7.11 13.42 6.13
CA ASP A 136 -7.09 13.28 4.67
C ASP A 136 -8.42 12.70 4.18
N SER A 137 -8.99 11.73 4.91
CA SER A 137 -10.31 11.20 4.61
C SER A 137 -11.40 12.26 4.75
N ALA A 138 -11.38 13.04 5.85
CA ALA A 138 -12.30 14.17 6.03
C ALA A 138 -12.18 15.18 4.88
N LYS A 139 -10.95 15.51 4.48
CA LYS A 139 -10.66 16.47 3.41
C LYS A 139 -11.14 15.97 2.04
N LEU A 140 -10.85 14.73 1.68
CA LEU A 140 -11.22 14.15 0.40
C LEU A 140 -12.74 14.04 0.23
N ASN A 141 -13.47 13.82 1.32
CA ASN A 141 -14.93 13.64 1.31
C ASN A 141 -15.71 14.90 1.73
N GLY A 142 -15.04 16.04 1.96
CA GLY A 142 -15.70 17.30 2.34
C GLY A 142 -16.26 17.35 3.77
N TRP A 143 -15.91 16.39 4.64
CA TRP A 143 -16.45 16.33 6.02
C TRP A 143 -15.85 17.36 6.97
N LEU A 144 -14.78 18.04 6.57
CA LEU A 144 -14.16 19.09 7.40
C LEU A 144 -15.09 20.27 7.65
N ASP A 145 -16.02 20.54 6.74
CA ASP A 145 -16.97 21.66 6.88
C ASP A 145 -18.01 21.41 7.98
N GLU A 146 -18.24 20.15 8.34
CA GLU A 146 -19.17 19.73 9.40
C GLU A 146 -18.51 19.70 10.79
N MET A 147 -17.20 19.96 10.88
CA MET A 147 -16.44 19.95 12.13
C MET A 147 -16.27 21.36 12.68
N ASP A 148 -17.37 21.99 13.10
CA ASP A 148 -17.40 23.37 13.59
C ASP A 148 -16.60 23.61 14.88
N TRP A 149 -16.38 22.56 15.69
CA TRP A 149 -15.53 22.60 16.89
C TRP A 149 -14.04 22.74 16.59
N LEU A 150 -13.59 22.46 15.36
CA LEU A 150 -12.18 22.61 14.99
C LEU A 150 -11.90 24.05 14.59
N ALA A 151 -11.06 24.73 15.37
CA ALA A 151 -10.56 26.05 15.00
C ALA A 151 -9.88 26.00 13.62
N LYS A 152 -10.43 26.77 12.68
CA LYS A 152 -9.92 26.91 11.31
C LYS A 152 -8.69 27.83 11.32
N THR A 153 -7.77 27.56 10.42
CA THR A 153 -6.56 28.37 10.26
C THR A 153 -6.88 29.59 9.39
N ASN A 154 -6.48 30.78 9.82
CA ASN A 154 -6.53 32.00 8.99
C ASN A 154 -5.39 32.06 7.95
N ARG A 155 -4.59 30.99 7.81
CA ARG A 155 -3.49 30.95 6.85
C ARG A 155 -4.03 30.90 5.43
N LYS A 156 -3.53 31.81 4.61
CA LYS A 156 -3.80 31.81 3.17
C LYS A 156 -3.21 30.55 2.52
N PRO A 157 -3.85 30.01 1.46
CA PRO A 157 -3.39 28.79 0.80
C PRO A 157 -1.99 28.96 0.20
N VAL A 158 -1.29 27.84 0.00
CA VAL A 158 0.03 27.83 -0.65
C VAL A 158 -0.10 28.42 -2.05
N GLY A 159 0.69 29.45 -2.35
CA GLY A 159 0.64 30.15 -3.63
C GLY A 159 -0.33 31.33 -3.68
N TYR A 160 -1.11 31.61 -2.63
CA TYR A 160 -2.02 32.77 -2.57
C TYR A 160 -1.33 34.09 -2.93
N TRP A 161 -0.12 34.31 -2.41
CA TRP A 161 0.69 35.51 -2.69
C TRP A 161 1.40 35.49 -4.03
N LYS A 162 1.40 34.38 -4.78
CA LYS A 162 1.93 34.34 -6.15
C LYS A 162 0.97 35.02 -7.15
N GLU A 163 -0.30 35.13 -6.81
CA GLU A 163 -1.30 35.85 -7.62
C GLU A 163 -1.15 37.36 -7.43
N LYS A 164 -0.85 38.07 -8.53
CA LYS A 164 -0.60 39.52 -8.50
C LYS A 164 -1.78 40.32 -7.94
N ASN A 165 -3.01 39.91 -8.22
CA ASN A 165 -4.22 40.59 -7.74
C ASN A 165 -4.34 40.52 -6.21
N ASN A 166 -4.06 39.37 -5.60
CA ASN A 166 -4.11 39.21 -4.14
C ASN A 166 -3.06 40.09 -3.46
N VAL A 167 -1.85 40.17 -4.05
CA VAL A 167 -0.77 41.04 -3.56
C VAL A 167 -1.13 42.52 -3.69
N PHE A 168 -1.76 42.90 -4.81
CA PHE A 168 -2.19 44.28 -5.06
C PHE A 168 -3.28 44.71 -4.06
N GLU A 169 -4.34 43.92 -3.89
CA GLU A 169 -5.39 44.22 -2.90
C GLU A 169 -4.84 44.29 -1.47
N GLU A 170 -3.87 43.45 -1.12
CA GLU A 170 -3.23 43.50 0.20
C GLU A 170 -2.36 44.75 0.37
N SER A 171 -1.65 45.19 -0.66
CA SER A 171 -0.79 46.39 -0.61
C SER A 171 -1.58 47.67 -0.32
N LYS A 172 -2.84 47.77 -0.77
CA LYS A 172 -3.73 48.91 -0.50
C LYS A 172 -4.02 49.13 0.99
N LYS A 173 -3.83 48.12 1.84
CA LYS A 173 -4.04 48.22 3.29
C LYS A 173 -2.93 48.99 4.01
N TYR A 174 -1.82 49.27 3.33
CA TYR A 174 -0.64 49.89 3.90
C TYR A 174 -0.40 51.25 3.23
N ASN A 175 -0.01 52.24 4.03
CA ASN A 175 0.15 53.62 3.55
C ASN A 175 1.46 53.82 2.78
N ASN A 176 2.48 53.04 3.12
CA ASN A 176 3.79 53.14 2.49
C ASN A 176 4.46 51.76 2.36
N ARG A 177 5.56 51.73 1.59
CA ARG A 177 6.30 50.51 1.28
C ARG A 177 6.94 49.84 2.51
N SER A 178 7.37 50.62 3.50
CA SER A 178 7.97 50.08 4.73
C SER A 178 6.92 49.33 5.54
N ASP A 179 5.76 49.95 5.74
CA ASP A 179 4.61 49.36 6.43
C ASP A 179 4.16 48.06 5.75
N PHE A 180 4.16 48.02 4.41
CA PHE A 180 3.81 46.81 3.65
C PHE A 180 4.85 45.69 3.81
N CYS A 181 6.14 46.04 3.83
CA CYS A 181 7.22 45.08 4.04
C CYS A 181 7.15 44.44 5.44
N GLU A 182 6.85 45.24 6.46
CA GLU A 182 6.73 44.80 7.84
C GLU A 182 5.42 44.03 8.09
N GLY A 183 4.30 44.51 7.56
CA GLY A 183 2.98 43.91 7.79
C GLY A 183 2.69 42.66 6.97
N CYS A 184 3.19 42.55 5.73
CA CYS A 184 2.99 41.36 4.90
C CYS A 184 4.20 41.06 4.00
N TYR A 185 5.30 40.65 4.63
CA TYR A 185 6.56 40.36 3.95
C TYR A 185 6.43 39.45 2.72
N LEU A 186 5.63 38.38 2.79
CA LEU A 186 5.43 37.44 1.67
C LEU A 186 4.77 38.09 0.44
N ALA A 187 3.78 38.97 0.66
CA ALA A 187 3.16 39.74 -0.42
C ALA A 187 4.15 40.78 -0.97
N TYR A 188 4.88 41.46 -0.08
CA TYR A 188 5.90 42.45 -0.44
C TYR A 188 7.03 41.88 -1.31
N ILE A 189 7.64 40.75 -0.93
CA ILE A 189 8.72 40.15 -1.74
C ILE A 189 8.21 39.72 -3.12
N THR A 190 6.95 39.27 -3.20
CA THR A 190 6.36 38.84 -4.47
C THR A 190 6.06 40.04 -5.36
N ALA A 191 5.60 41.16 -4.79
CA ALA A 191 5.46 42.44 -5.49
C ALA A 191 6.82 42.97 -6.00
N LYS A 192 7.88 42.85 -5.18
CA LYS A 192 9.24 43.27 -5.51
C LYS A 192 9.84 42.45 -6.66
N ASN A 193 9.68 41.12 -6.62
CA ASN A 193 10.23 40.21 -7.61
C ASN A 193 9.48 40.25 -8.96
N ASN A 194 8.21 40.64 -8.96
CA ASN A 194 7.35 40.71 -10.15
C ASN A 194 7.45 42.04 -10.94
N GLY A 195 8.42 42.90 -10.65
CA GLY A 195 8.74 44.06 -11.50
C GLY A 195 7.87 45.30 -11.30
N GLY A 196 7.43 45.59 -10.06
CA GLY A 196 6.93 46.93 -9.69
C GLY A 196 5.41 47.09 -9.74
N LEU A 197 4.75 46.71 -8.64
CA LEU A 197 3.38 47.15 -8.31
C LEU A 197 3.36 48.34 -7.33
N MET A 198 4.53 48.87 -6.96
CA MET A 198 4.67 49.98 -6.02
C MET A 198 5.19 51.22 -6.75
N LYS A 199 4.30 51.89 -7.48
CA LYS A 199 4.45 53.31 -7.80
C LYS A 199 3.51 54.10 -6.90
#